data_AF-A0A7S1FEP0-F1
#
_entry.id   AF-A0A7S1FEP0-F1
#
_cell.length_a   1.000
_cell.length_b   1.000
_cell.length_c   1.000
_cell.angle_alpha   90.00
_cell.angle_beta   90.00
_cell.angle_gamma   90.00
#
_symmetry.space_group_name_H-M   'P 1'
#
loop_
_entity.id
_entity.type
_entity.pdbx_description
1 polymer ?
#
loop_
_entity_poly.entity_id
_entity_poly.type
_entity_poly.pdbx_seq_one_letter_code
_entity_poly.pdbx_strand_id
1 'polypeptide(L)'
;KLPANVCGSGGKDDLISCLTVGQQTRLTDRMQQYEDAGFLVHGRGAVWTKPGSYTVIVREWVSNDAWTKQFFCHTWDAPNLPYHIVHGPDDTGVIACYYHHGSATASYYETPSPGTRM
;
A
#
# COMPACT_ATOMS: atom_id res chain seq x y z
N LYS A 1 -5.60 7.15 1.03
CA LYS A 1 -6.33 7.96 0.03
C LYS A 1 -5.38 9.00 -0.55
N LEU A 2 -5.33 9.14 -1.87
CA LEU A 2 -4.55 10.15 -2.57
C LEU A 2 -5.32 11.50 -2.64
N PRO A 3 -4.60 12.63 -2.73
CA PRO A 3 -5.17 13.89 -3.23
C PRO A 3 -5.74 13.68 -4.63
N ALA A 4 -6.81 14.41 -4.96
CA ALA A 4 -7.43 14.34 -6.28
C ALA A 4 -6.54 14.97 -7.36
N ASN A 5 -6.47 14.34 -8.53
CA ASN A 5 -5.76 14.84 -9.70
C ASN A 5 -4.27 15.08 -9.43
N VAL A 6 -3.64 14.22 -8.63
CA VAL A 6 -2.22 14.38 -8.23
C VAL A 6 -1.27 14.21 -9.41
N CYS A 7 -1.61 13.41 -10.42
CA CYS A 7 -0.81 13.28 -11.65
C CYS A 7 -1.18 14.33 -12.72
N GLY A 8 -2.27 15.09 -12.56
CA GLY A 8 -2.67 16.16 -13.47
C GLY A 8 -3.59 15.79 -14.63
N SER A 9 -3.93 14.50 -14.82
CA SER A 9 -4.74 14.02 -15.96
C SER A 9 -6.19 13.66 -15.61
N GLY A 10 -6.82 14.40 -14.71
CA GLY A 10 -8.20 14.19 -14.27
C GLY A 10 -8.39 13.06 -13.23
N GLY A 11 -7.29 12.53 -12.69
CA GLY A 11 -7.24 11.62 -11.54
C GLY A 11 -7.35 10.12 -11.85
N LYS A 12 -7.66 9.74 -13.11
CA LYS A 12 -7.78 8.33 -13.52
C LYS A 12 -6.46 7.56 -13.53
N ASP A 13 -5.36 8.28 -13.52
CA ASP A 13 -3.98 7.80 -13.56
C ASP A 13 -3.25 8.10 -12.25
N ASP A 14 -3.95 8.58 -11.21
CA ASP A 14 -3.36 8.93 -9.92
C ASP A 14 -2.67 7.71 -9.27
N LEU A 15 -1.36 7.87 -9.03
CA LEU A 15 -0.48 6.93 -8.34
C LEU A 15 0.20 7.62 -7.16
N ILE A 16 0.70 6.85 -6.19
CA ILE A 16 1.47 7.39 -5.05
C ILE A 16 2.75 8.10 -5.55
N SER A 17 3.37 7.60 -6.62
CA SER A 17 4.57 8.17 -7.22
C SER A 17 4.40 9.59 -7.79
N CYS A 18 3.16 10.02 -8.06
CA CYS A 18 2.89 11.41 -8.47
C CYS A 18 2.93 12.40 -7.30
N LEU A 19 2.93 11.92 -6.05
CA LEU A 19 3.17 12.78 -4.88
C LEU A 19 4.60 13.32 -4.92
N THR A 20 4.78 14.55 -4.44
CA THR A 20 6.13 15.09 -4.19
C THR A 20 6.88 14.22 -3.18
N VAL A 21 8.21 14.24 -3.21
CA VAL A 21 9.05 13.46 -2.27
C VAL A 21 8.64 13.73 -0.81
N GLY A 22 8.44 14.99 -0.42
CA GLY A 22 8.01 15.33 0.94
C GLY A 22 6.63 14.79 1.31
N GLN A 23 5.70 14.69 0.36
CA GLN A 23 4.39 14.07 0.59
C GLN A 23 4.50 12.54 0.72
N GLN A 24 5.39 11.90 -0.04
CA GLN A 24 5.69 10.47 0.10
C GLN A 24 6.35 10.17 1.44
N THR A 25 7.32 10.98 1.87
CA THR A 25 7.92 10.88 3.22
C THR A 25 6.88 11.05 4.33
N ARG A 26 5.96 12.01 4.20
CA ARG A 26 4.89 12.15 5.18
C ARG A 26 3.94 10.95 5.21
N LEU A 27 3.73 10.29 4.06
CA LEU A 27 2.96 9.05 4.00
C LEU A 27 3.68 7.93 4.75
N THR A 28 4.97 7.75 4.53
CA THR A 28 5.77 6.73 5.24
C THR A 28 5.82 6.97 6.74
N ASP A 29 6.01 8.22 7.18
CA ASP A 29 6.03 8.57 8.61
C ASP A 29 4.70 8.19 9.29
N ARG A 30 3.58 8.40 8.59
CA ARG A 30 2.26 8.01 9.09
C ARG A 30 2.08 6.51 9.14
N MET A 31 2.56 5.78 8.13
CA MET A 31 2.51 4.32 8.14
C MET A 31 3.32 3.76 9.31
N GLN A 32 4.51 4.29 9.56
CA GLN A 32 5.31 3.94 10.74
C GLN A 32 4.57 4.25 12.04
N GLN A 33 3.93 5.42 12.17
CA GLN A 33 3.14 5.74 13.37
C GLN A 33 2.00 4.75 13.62
N TYR A 34 1.34 4.26 12.56
CA TYR A 34 0.31 3.23 12.71
C TYR A 34 0.89 1.88 13.09
N GLU A 35 2.08 1.54 12.59
CA GLU A 35 2.80 0.32 12.95
C GLU A 35 3.28 0.36 14.42
N ASP A 36 3.93 1.44 14.84
CA ASP A 36 4.38 1.66 16.22
C ASP A 36 3.22 1.60 17.21
N ALA A 37 2.03 2.06 16.81
CA ALA A 37 0.82 2.00 17.61
C ALA A 37 0.11 0.63 17.57
N GLY A 38 0.61 -0.34 16.80
CA GLY A 38 0.02 -1.67 16.66
C GLY A 38 -1.28 -1.70 15.85
N PHE A 39 -1.55 -0.68 15.03
CA PHE A 39 -2.71 -0.63 14.14
C PHE A 39 -2.43 -1.17 12.74
N LEU A 40 -1.15 -1.30 12.38
CA LEU A 40 -0.66 -1.82 11.11
C LEU A 40 0.42 -2.85 11.40
N VAL A 41 0.37 -4.00 10.72
CA VAL A 41 1.42 -5.02 10.77
C VAL A 41 1.96 -5.17 9.36
N HIS A 42 3.27 -5.33 9.19
CA HIS A 42 3.87 -5.55 7.89
C HIS A 42 3.95 -7.05 7.53
N GLY A 43 4.08 -7.33 6.23
CA GLY A 43 4.51 -8.63 5.73
C GLY A 43 3.41 -9.46 5.08
N ARG A 44 3.84 -10.39 4.23
CA ARG A 44 2.97 -11.22 3.37
C ARG A 44 2.10 -12.19 4.18
N GLY A 45 2.61 -12.72 5.30
CA GLY A 45 1.85 -13.63 6.16
C GLY A 45 0.76 -12.95 7.00
N ALA A 46 0.80 -11.61 7.12
CA ALA A 46 -0.14 -10.84 7.94
C ALA A 46 -1.31 -10.24 7.14
N VAL A 47 -1.42 -10.53 5.84
CA VAL A 47 -2.41 -9.89 4.94
C VAL A 47 -3.82 -9.95 5.53
N TRP A 48 -4.27 -11.12 5.97
CA TRP A 48 -5.65 -11.33 6.42
C TRP A 48 -5.85 -11.20 7.93
N THR A 49 -4.81 -10.82 8.67
CA THR A 49 -4.86 -10.66 10.13
C THR A 49 -5.45 -9.31 10.54
N LYS A 50 -5.83 -9.17 11.82
CA LYS A 50 -6.36 -7.92 12.38
C LYS A 50 -5.71 -7.65 13.75
N PRO A 51 -4.85 -6.63 13.89
CA PRO A 51 -4.28 -5.79 12.83
C PRO A 51 -3.48 -6.62 11.81
N GLY A 52 -3.36 -6.14 10.57
CA GLY A 52 -2.72 -6.88 9.48
C GLY A 52 -2.14 -5.96 8.43
N SER A 53 -1.64 -6.54 7.33
CA SER A 53 -0.90 -5.80 6.30
C SER A 53 -1.73 -5.42 5.08
N TYR A 54 -2.96 -5.93 4.94
CA TYR A 54 -3.82 -5.63 3.79
C TYR A 54 -4.01 -4.12 3.59
N THR A 55 -3.68 -3.64 2.41
CA THR A 55 -3.64 -2.22 2.08
C THR A 55 -4.35 -1.97 0.77
N VAL A 56 -5.18 -0.93 0.71
CA VAL A 56 -5.81 -0.46 -0.54
C VAL A 56 -5.55 1.02 -0.73
N ILE A 57 -5.35 1.43 -1.98
CA ILE A 57 -5.18 2.83 -2.33
C ILE A 57 -6.50 3.34 -2.87
N VAL A 58 -6.86 4.56 -2.48
CA VAL A 58 -8.06 5.24 -2.99
C VAL A 58 -7.62 6.44 -3.80
N ARG A 59 -8.07 6.52 -5.04
CA ARG A 59 -7.97 7.73 -5.89
C ARG A 59 -9.35 8.28 -6.20
N GLU A 60 -9.38 9.56 -6.54
CA GLU A 60 -10.58 10.29 -6.95
C GLU A 60 -10.36 10.81 -8.37
N TRP A 61 -11.35 10.62 -9.24
CA TRP A 61 -11.27 11.05 -10.64
C TRP A 61 -12.61 11.62 -11.13
N VAL A 62 -12.57 12.46 -12.16
CA VAL A 62 -13.76 13.12 -12.70
C VAL A 62 -14.39 12.29 -13.81
N SER A 63 -15.64 11.87 -13.61
CA SER A 63 -16.48 11.15 -14.58
C SER A 63 -17.79 11.90 -14.77
N ASN A 64 -18.16 12.25 -16.00
CA ASN A 64 -19.44 12.92 -16.30
C ASN A 64 -19.71 14.10 -15.34
N ASP A 65 -18.71 14.99 -15.18
CA ASP A 65 -18.74 16.15 -14.27
C ASP A 65 -18.95 15.84 -12.78
N ALA A 66 -18.79 14.58 -12.36
CA ALA A 66 -18.89 14.14 -10.97
C ALA A 66 -17.61 13.48 -10.47
N TRP A 67 -17.26 13.73 -9.20
CA TRP A 67 -16.15 13.07 -8.52
C TRP A 67 -16.50 11.63 -8.18
N THR A 68 -15.68 10.70 -8.66
CA THR A 68 -15.82 9.26 -8.43
C THR A 68 -14.61 8.73 -7.67
N LYS A 69 -14.83 7.80 -6.75
CA LYS A 69 -13.76 7.12 -6.00
C LYS A 69 -13.48 5.74 -6.59
N GLN A 70 -12.22 5.36 -6.59
CA GLN A 70 -11.80 4.01 -6.96
C GLN A 70 -10.80 3.48 -5.95
N PHE A 71 -11.06 2.28 -5.42
CA PHE A 71 -10.07 1.47 -4.74
C PHE A 71 -9.24 0.75 -5.79
N PHE A 72 -7.92 0.76 -5.62
CA PHE A 72 -7.02 0.06 -6.53
C PHE A 72 -5.78 -0.44 -5.80
N CYS A 73 -5.05 -1.26 -6.53
CA CYS A 73 -3.89 -2.00 -6.10
C CYS A 73 -2.72 -1.68 -7.02
N HIS A 74 -1.59 -1.27 -6.45
CA HIS A 74 -0.36 -1.02 -7.21
C HIS A 74 0.85 -1.15 -6.30
N THR A 75 1.93 -1.70 -6.82
CA THR A 75 3.22 -1.74 -6.12
C THR A 75 3.80 -0.35 -6.04
N TRP A 76 4.24 0.07 -4.86
CA TRP A 76 4.91 1.35 -4.65
C TRP A 76 6.05 1.18 -3.65
N ASP A 77 7.20 1.73 -4.01
CA ASP A 77 8.39 1.79 -3.17
C ASP A 77 8.52 3.19 -2.58
N ALA A 78 8.66 3.26 -1.26
CA ALA A 78 8.91 4.52 -0.58
C ALA A 78 10.28 5.10 -0.98
N PRO A 79 10.37 6.42 -1.16
CA PRO A 79 11.65 7.07 -1.33
C PRO A 79 12.43 7.04 0.00
N ASN A 80 13.65 6.49 -0.04
CA ASN A 80 14.65 6.50 1.04
C ASN A 80 14.33 5.67 2.30
N LEU A 81 13.24 4.91 2.30
CA LEU A 81 12.85 4.06 3.43
C LEU A 81 12.49 2.66 2.93
N PRO A 82 12.72 1.61 3.73
CA PRO A 82 12.41 0.24 3.37
C PRO A 82 10.91 -0.05 3.49
N TYR A 83 10.02 0.83 3.02
CA TYR A 83 8.57 0.63 3.07
C TYR A 83 7.99 0.45 1.68
N HIS A 84 7.11 -0.55 1.56
CA HIS A 84 6.54 -0.93 0.28
C HIS A 84 5.05 -1.22 0.43
N ILE A 85 4.29 -0.85 -0.59
CA ILE A 85 3.04 -1.52 -0.89
C ILE A 85 3.37 -2.52 -1.99
N VAL A 86 3.09 -3.80 -1.76
CA VAL A 86 3.35 -4.87 -2.73
C VAL A 86 2.03 -5.32 -3.30
N HIS A 87 1.89 -5.31 -4.63
CA HIS A 87 0.81 -6.00 -5.32
C HIS A 87 1.32 -7.38 -5.78
N GLY A 88 0.90 -8.43 -5.10
CA GLY A 88 1.44 -9.77 -5.32
C GLY A 88 0.69 -10.86 -4.54
N PRO A 89 1.08 -12.13 -4.72
CA PRO A 89 0.49 -13.23 -3.97
C PRO A 89 0.82 -13.12 -2.47
N ASP A 90 -0.11 -13.53 -1.63
CA ASP A 90 0.10 -13.81 -0.21
C ASP A 90 0.69 -15.22 0.01
N ASP A 91 0.78 -15.67 1.27
CA ASP A 91 1.25 -17.02 1.62
C ASP A 91 0.32 -18.16 1.14
N THR A 92 -0.90 -17.84 0.70
CA THR A 92 -1.87 -18.80 0.13
C THR A 92 -1.95 -18.75 -1.40
N GLY A 93 -1.20 -17.84 -2.04
CA GLY A 93 -1.22 -17.61 -3.49
C GLY A 93 -2.30 -16.63 -3.96
N VAL A 94 -3.07 -16.02 -3.06
CA VAL A 94 -4.09 -15.02 -3.39
C VAL A 94 -3.42 -13.68 -3.68
N ILE A 95 -3.74 -13.08 -4.83
CA ILE A 95 -3.24 -11.76 -5.19
C ILE A 95 -3.90 -10.69 -4.31
N ALA A 96 -3.09 -9.92 -3.60
CA ALA A 96 -3.51 -8.84 -2.73
C ALA A 96 -2.54 -7.66 -2.80
N CYS A 97 -2.92 -6.56 -2.15
CA CYS A 97 -1.99 -5.50 -1.81
C CYS A 97 -1.70 -5.50 -0.33
N TYR A 98 -0.43 -5.43 0.02
CA TYR A 98 -0.02 -5.43 1.41
C TYR A 98 1.16 -4.52 1.69
N TYR A 99 1.17 -4.02 2.91
CA TYR A 99 2.26 -3.27 3.48
C TYR A 99 3.41 -4.21 3.86
N HIS A 100 4.63 -3.86 3.47
CA HIS A 100 5.83 -4.64 3.76
C HIS A 100 6.99 -3.72 4.11
N HIS A 101 7.82 -4.18 5.06
CA HIS A 101 9.04 -3.52 5.49
C HIS A 101 10.25 -4.31 4.98
N GLY A 102 11.11 -3.73 4.15
CA GLY A 102 12.22 -4.40 3.48
C GLY A 102 12.46 -3.89 2.07
N SER A 103 12.42 -4.79 1.08
CA SER A 103 12.32 -4.43 -0.34
C SER A 103 11.18 -5.21 -0.97
N ALA A 104 10.49 -4.66 -1.98
CA ALA A 104 9.44 -5.41 -2.70
C ALA A 104 9.97 -6.73 -3.30
N THR A 105 11.26 -6.79 -3.68
CA THR A 105 11.90 -8.04 -4.10
C THR A 105 12.07 -9.02 -2.94
N ALA A 106 12.46 -8.54 -1.76
CA ALA A 106 12.63 -9.37 -0.56
C ALA A 106 11.30 -9.97 -0.10
N SER A 107 10.17 -9.28 -0.28
CA SER A 107 8.84 -9.80 0.08
C SER A 107 8.47 -11.11 -0.64
N TYR A 108 8.99 -11.33 -1.86
CA TYR A 108 8.77 -12.59 -2.58
C TYR A 108 9.59 -13.75 -1.99
N TYR A 109 10.73 -13.45 -1.38
CA TYR A 109 11.64 -14.43 -0.77
C TYR A 109 11.44 -14.57 0.75
N GLU A 110 10.55 -13.79 1.35
CA GLU A 110 10.13 -14.00 2.74
C GLU A 110 9.60 -15.44 2.88
N THR A 111 10.15 -16.15 3.87
CA THR A 111 9.65 -17.47 4.22
C THR A 111 8.21 -17.30 4.72
N PRO A 112 7.25 -18.12 4.26
CA PRO A 112 5.89 -18.06 4.77
C PRO A 112 5.92 -18.10 6.29
N SER A 113 5.23 -17.16 6.94
CA SER A 113 5.18 -17.15 8.40
C SER A 113 4.60 -18.50 8.85
N PRO A 114 5.17 -19.20 9.85
CA PRO A 114 4.59 -20.42 10.37
C PRO A 114 3.17 -20.08 10.85
N GLY A 115 2.18 -20.50 10.06
CA GLY A 115 0.87 -19.87 10.08
C GLY A 115 0.21 -19.90 11.45
N THR A 116 -0.34 -18.75 11.85
CA THR A 116 -1.52 -18.73 12.72
C THR A 116 -2.66 -19.35 11.91
N ARG A 117 -2.80 -20.68 12.01
CA ARG A 117 -4.04 -21.34 11.63
C ARG A 117 -5.15 -20.75 12.50
N MET A 118 -6.14 -20.10 11.88
CA MET A 118 -7.46 -19.92 12.49
C MET A 118 -8.19 -21.26 12.51
#